data_AF-A0A7S2AVT8-F1
#
_entry.id   AF-A0A7S2AVT8-F1
#
_cell.length_a   1.000
_cell.length_b   1.000
_cell.length_c   1.000
_cell.angle_alpha   90.00
_cell.angle_beta   90.00
_cell.angle_gamma   90.00
#
_symmetry.space_group_name_H-M   'P 1'
#
loop_
_entity.id
_entity.type
_entity.pdbx_description
1 polymer ?
#
loop_
_entity_poly.entity_id
_entity_poly.type
_entity_poly.pdbx_seq_one_letter_code
_entity_poly.pdbx_strand_id
1 'polypeptide(L)'
;MDMGFEPQIRKILAKVPRQRHTLFFTATWPASIRRLANEFLRDAFQVQIGNREELKGNQDIVQVIKPCSGYNKNSTLMQVLRDASVADRNNSGAKGICFCSTKRMCDQVANDLW
;
A
#
# COMPACT_ATOMS: atom_id res chain seq x y z
N MET A 1 7.43 11.78 -12.71
CA MET A 1 6.32 11.18 -13.47
C MET A 1 6.73 9.74 -13.67
N ASP A 2 6.35 8.93 -12.69
CA ASP A 2 7.11 7.74 -12.31
C ASP A 2 7.11 6.64 -13.35
N MET A 3 8.14 5.80 -13.25
CA MET A 3 8.27 4.48 -13.89
C MET A 3 7.17 3.51 -13.40
N GLY A 4 5.90 3.88 -13.56
CA GLY A 4 4.73 3.11 -13.18
C GLY A 4 4.15 2.33 -14.37
N PHE A 5 2.95 1.76 -14.16
CA PHE A 5 2.26 0.94 -15.16
C PHE A 5 1.52 1.74 -16.23
N GLU A 6 1.58 3.08 -16.21
CA GLU A 6 0.82 3.93 -17.13
C GLU A 6 1.11 3.62 -18.62
N PRO A 7 2.38 3.52 -19.08
CA PRO A 7 2.66 3.15 -20.47
C PRO A 7 2.06 1.78 -20.86
N GLN A 8 2.10 0.82 -19.94
CA GLN A 8 1.55 -0.52 -20.14
C GLN A 8 0.02 -0.49 -20.23
N ILE A 9 -0.65 0.27 -19.35
CA ILE A 9 -2.11 0.46 -19.39
C ILE A 9 -2.51 1.09 -20.72
N ARG A 10 -1.80 2.14 -21.19
CA ARG A 10 -2.07 2.77 -22.49
C ARG A 10 -1.92 1.77 -23.64
N LYS A 11 -0.87 0.95 -23.62
CA LYS A 11 -0.63 -0.07 -24.65
C LYS A 11 -1.76 -1.10 -24.70
N ILE A 12 -2.27 -1.54 -23.55
CA ILE A 12 -3.41 -2.45 -23.47
C ILE A 12 -4.67 -1.75 -24.00
N LEU A 13 -5.01 -0.57 -23.49
CA LEU A 13 -6.23 0.16 -23.87
C LEU A 13 -6.28 0.58 -25.34
N ALA A 14 -5.14 0.72 -26.00
CA ALA A 14 -5.02 0.95 -27.44
C ALA A 14 -5.43 -0.28 -28.28
N LYS A 15 -5.42 -1.49 -27.70
CA LYS A 15 -5.84 -2.74 -28.35
C LYS A 15 -7.29 -3.11 -28.06
N VAL A 16 -7.92 -2.47 -27.08
CA VAL A 16 -9.32 -2.72 -26.70
C VAL A 16 -10.26 -1.84 -27.53
N PRO A 17 -11.47 -2.30 -27.90
CA PRO A 17 -12.46 -1.49 -28.61
C PRO A 17 -12.69 -0.11 -27.97
N ARG A 18 -13.00 0.87 -28.84
CA ARG A 18 -13.31 2.24 -28.40
C ARG A 18 -14.61 2.32 -27.62
N GLN A 19 -15.61 1.52 -28.00
CA GLN A 19 -16.86 1.40 -27.26
C GLN A 19 -16.69 0.28 -26.23
N ARG A 20 -16.56 0.68 -24.97
CA ARG A 20 -16.36 -0.21 -23.84
C ARG A 20 -16.92 0.42 -22.58
N HIS A 21 -17.36 -0.41 -21.65
CA HIS A 21 -17.62 0.01 -20.29
C HIS A 21 -16.33 -0.16 -19.49
N THR A 22 -15.95 0.83 -18.69
CA THR A 22 -14.70 0.81 -17.91
C THR A 22 -15.02 1.16 -16.47
N LEU A 23 -14.63 0.28 -15.55
CA LEU A 23 -14.74 0.50 -14.12
C LEU A 23 -13.34 0.77 -13.59
N PHE A 24 -13.20 1.85 -12.81
CA PHE A 24 -11.94 2.24 -12.19
C PHE A 24 -12.10 2.19 -10.67
N PHE A 25 -11.30 1.37 -10.00
CA PHE A 25 -11.32 1.21 -8.55
C PHE A 25 -9.99 1.66 -7.96
N THR A 26 -10.05 2.46 -6.90
CA THR A 26 -8.86 2.90 -6.16
C THR A 26 -9.22 3.24 -4.72
N ALA A 27 -8.30 2.97 -3.80
CA ALA A 27 -8.41 3.36 -2.40
C ALA A 27 -8.02 4.82 -2.16
N THR A 28 -7.33 5.46 -3.11
CA THR A 28 -6.85 6.85 -2.99
C THR A 28 -7.21 7.68 -4.23
N TRP A 29 -7.43 8.99 -4.07
CA TRP A 29 -7.85 9.89 -5.16
C TRP A 29 -6.94 11.13 -5.36
N PRO A 30 -5.60 10.98 -5.42
CA PRO A 30 -4.71 12.12 -5.65
C PRO A 30 -4.85 12.68 -7.08
N ALA A 31 -4.27 13.85 -7.34
CA ALA A 31 -4.35 14.53 -8.64
C ALA A 31 -3.84 13.67 -9.82
N SER A 32 -2.78 12.88 -9.62
CA SER A 32 -2.23 11.97 -10.64
C SER A 32 -3.23 10.89 -11.06
N ILE A 33 -3.91 10.27 -10.10
CA ILE A 33 -4.93 9.23 -10.36
C ILE A 33 -6.17 9.83 -11.03
N ARG A 34 -6.59 11.04 -10.62
CA ARG A 34 -7.68 11.77 -11.29
C ARG A 34 -7.40 12.02 -12.76
N ARG A 35 -6.18 12.46 -13.08
CA ARG A 35 -5.75 12.66 -14.48
C ARG A 35 -5.83 11.36 -15.26
N LEU A 36 -5.33 10.25 -14.69
CA LEU A 36 -5.37 8.94 -15.33
C LEU A 36 -6.81 8.46 -15.60
N ALA A 37 -7.70 8.62 -14.61
CA ALA A 37 -9.10 8.23 -14.73
C ALA A 37 -9.82 9.02 -15.85
N ASN A 38 -9.60 10.34 -15.92
CA ASN A 38 -10.19 11.18 -16.97
C ASN A 38 -9.75 10.79 -18.39
N GLU A 39 -8.60 10.16 -18.55
CA GLU A 39 -8.11 9.73 -19.87
C GLU A 39 -8.67 8.37 -20.30
N PHE A 40 -9.06 7.52 -19.35
CA PHE A 40 -9.50 6.15 -19.64
C PHE A 40 -11.00 5.94 -19.51
N LEU A 41 -11.68 6.78 -18.75
CA LEU A 41 -13.12 6.75 -18.53
C LEU A 41 -13.83 7.72 -19.49
N ARG A 42 -15.08 7.40 -19.82
CA ARG A 42 -15.98 8.26 -20.59
C ARG A 42 -17.28 8.37 -19.83
N ASP A 43 -17.73 9.61 -19.56
CA ASP A 43 -18.98 9.92 -18.84
C ASP A 43 -19.19 9.08 -17.57
N ALA A 44 -18.11 8.88 -16.79
CA ALA A 44 -18.13 7.98 -15.65
C ALA A 44 -18.83 8.61 -14.44
N PHE A 45 -19.66 7.81 -13.78
CA PHE A 45 -20.23 8.15 -12.48
C PHE A 45 -19.26 7.78 -11.36
N GLN A 46 -18.90 8.76 -10.52
CA GLN A 46 -18.00 8.54 -9.39
C GLN A 46 -18.79 8.18 -8.13
N VAL A 47 -18.54 7.00 -7.59
CA VAL A 47 -19.01 6.59 -6.26
C VAL A 47 -17.85 6.67 -5.29
N GLN A 48 -18.07 7.30 -4.14
CA GLN A 48 -17.07 7.41 -3.08
C GLN A 48 -17.70 7.01 -1.74
N ILE A 49 -16.97 6.22 -0.96
CA ILE A 49 -17.33 5.83 0.40
C ILE A 49 -16.29 6.47 1.34
N GLY A 50 -16.73 7.28 2.30
CA GLY A 50 -15.87 8.01 3.24
C GLY A 50 -15.53 9.46 2.83
N ASN A 51 -14.80 10.18 3.69
CA ASN A 51 -14.54 11.63 3.54
C ASN A 51 -13.37 11.97 2.59
N ARG A 52 -13.50 13.07 1.84
CA ARG A 52 -12.58 13.52 0.77
C ARG A 52 -11.23 14.09 1.24
N GLU A 53 -11.20 14.71 2.41
CA GLU A 53 -10.15 15.69 2.75
C GLU A 53 -9.03 15.14 3.62
N GLU A 54 -9.23 13.97 4.21
CA GLU A 54 -8.23 13.37 5.08
C GLU A 54 -7.91 11.99 4.52
N LEU A 55 -6.64 11.76 4.18
CA LEU A 55 -6.05 10.43 4.13
C LEU A 55 -6.02 9.87 5.57
N LYS A 56 -7.17 9.84 6.26
CA LYS A 56 -7.31 9.15 7.52
C LYS A 56 -7.28 7.68 7.17
N GLY A 57 -6.20 7.01 7.56
CA GLY A 57 -6.18 5.56 7.62
C GLY A 57 -7.42 5.06 8.36
N ASN A 58 -7.83 3.83 8.09
CA ASN A 58 -9.02 3.25 8.70
C ASN A 58 -9.02 3.52 10.23
N GLN A 59 -10.12 4.08 10.75
CA GLN A 59 -10.26 4.44 12.17
C GLN A 59 -10.18 3.23 13.10
N ASP A 60 -10.42 2.03 12.57
CA ASP A 60 -10.27 0.77 13.30
C ASP A 60 -8.79 0.37 13.49
N ILE A 61 -7.85 1.07 12.85
CA ILE A 61 -6.41 0.77 12.94
C ILE A 61 -5.76 1.70 13.95
N VAL A 62 -5.30 1.13 15.07
CA VAL A 62 -4.44 1.83 16.03
C VAL A 62 -3.07 2.06 15.41
N GLN A 63 -2.67 3.32 15.28
CA GLN A 63 -1.38 3.72 14.72
C GLN A 63 -0.45 4.20 15.82
N VAL A 64 0.74 3.59 15.92
CA VAL A 64 1.75 3.93 16.91
C VAL A 64 3.05 4.30 16.20
N ILE A 65 3.60 5.47 16.52
CA ILE A 65 4.90 5.92 16.04
C ILE A 65 5.93 5.67 17.14
N LYS A 66 6.93 4.82 16.87
CA LYS A 66 8.08 4.61 17.76
C LYS A 66 9.33 5.25 17.15
N PRO A 67 9.75 6.45 17.60
CA PRO A 67 11.00 7.07 17.16
C PRO A 67 12.19 6.17 17.53
N CYS A 68 13.08 5.94 16.58
CA CYS A 68 14.33 5.20 16.80
C CYS A 68 15.45 5.77 15.94
N SER A 69 16.69 5.62 16.41
CA SER A 69 17.87 5.88 15.57
C SER A 69 18.03 4.74 14.56
N GLY A 70 18.67 5.00 13.41
CA GLY A 70 18.84 4.00 12.36
C GLY A 70 19.49 2.69 12.85
N TYR A 71 20.48 2.80 13.74
CA TYR A 71 21.17 1.65 14.34
C TYR A 71 20.26 0.80 15.25
N ASN A 72 19.28 1.41 15.90
CA ASN A 72 18.39 0.74 16.86
C ASN A 72 17.08 0.25 16.22
N LYS A 73 16.94 0.36 14.90
CA LYS A 73 15.69 0.02 14.22
C LYS A 73 15.38 -1.48 14.30
N ASN A 74 16.38 -2.35 14.16
CA ASN A 74 16.20 -3.80 14.24
C ASN A 74 15.82 -4.26 15.65
N SER A 75 16.48 -3.72 16.68
CA SER A 75 16.12 -4.04 18.07
C SER A 75 14.71 -3.54 18.44
N THR A 76 14.35 -2.34 17.97
CA THR A 76 13.00 -1.78 18.13
C THR A 76 11.95 -2.64 17.42
N LEU A 77 12.23 -3.09 16.19
CA LEU A 77 11.35 -3.99 15.43
C LEU A 77 11.10 -5.29 16.20
N MET A 78 12.16 -5.92 16.74
CA MET A 78 12.04 -7.13 17.53
C MET A 78 11.18 -6.95 18.78
N GLN A 79 11.31 -5.81 19.44
CA GLN A 79 10.43 -5.47 20.57
C GLN A 79 8.98 -5.36 20.12
N VAL A 80 8.69 -4.65 19.02
CA VAL A 80 7.32 -4.53 18.48
C VAL A 80 6.72 -5.89 18.13
N LEU A 81 7.49 -6.79 17.51
CA LEU A 81 7.02 -8.13 17.15
C LEU A 81 6.72 -9.00 18.38
N ARG A 82 7.50 -8.83 19.46
CA ARG A 82 7.24 -9.51 20.75
C ARG A 82 6.02 -8.92 21.46
N ASP A 83 5.91 -7.60 21.54
CA ASP A 83 4.77 -6.90 22.15
C ASP A 83 3.45 -7.31 21.47
N ALA A 84 3.49 -7.50 20.15
CA ALA A 84 2.35 -7.97 19.34
C ALA A 84 2.15 -9.50 19.34
N SER A 85 2.96 -10.24 20.11
CA SER A 85 2.98 -11.71 20.16
C SER A 85 3.17 -12.43 18.81
N VAL A 86 3.64 -11.72 17.78
CA VAL A 86 3.93 -12.27 16.45
C VAL A 86 5.20 -13.13 16.47
N ALA A 87 6.13 -12.83 17.37
CA ALA A 87 7.36 -13.61 17.56
C ALA A 87 7.17 -14.88 18.42
N ASP A 88 5.98 -15.09 19.01
CA ASP A 88 5.71 -16.27 19.84
C ASP A 88 5.32 -17.48 18.97
N ARG A 89 6.19 -18.48 18.90
CA ARG A 89 5.98 -19.70 18.11
C ARG A 89 4.80 -20.54 18.61
N ASN A 90 4.37 -20.35 19.85
CA ASN A 90 3.21 -21.06 20.41
C ASN A 90 1.88 -20.34 20.12
N ASN A 91 1.93 -19.09 19.62
CA ASN A 91 0.76 -18.31 19.26
C ASN A 91 0.56 -18.28 17.75
N SER A 92 -0.07 -19.31 17.20
CA SER A 92 -0.36 -19.41 15.76
C SER A 92 -1.41 -18.39 15.25
N GLY A 93 -2.06 -17.65 16.16
CA GLY A 93 -3.09 -16.66 15.84
C GLY A 93 -2.53 -15.29 15.46
N ALA A 94 -1.37 -14.92 15.98
CA ALA A 94 -0.76 -13.62 15.73
C ALA A 94 -0.02 -13.60 14.38
N LYS A 95 -0.39 -12.67 13.50
CA LYS A 95 0.25 -12.48 12.19
C LYS A 95 0.72 -11.04 12.04
N GLY A 96 1.89 -10.85 11.44
CA GLY A 96 2.46 -9.54 11.17
C GLY A 96 2.97 -9.43 9.73
N ILE A 97 2.91 -8.21 9.18
CA ILE A 97 3.52 -7.85 7.90
C ILE A 97 4.51 -6.73 8.16
N CYS A 98 5.77 -6.92 7.76
CA CYS A 98 6.82 -5.92 7.88
C CYS A 98 7.15 -5.34 6.50
N PHE A 99 6.97 -4.03 6.33
CA PHE A 99 7.32 -3.34 5.09
C PHE A 99 8.71 -2.71 5.20
N CYS A 100 9.58 -3.03 4.24
CA CYS A 100 10.90 -2.42 4.09
C CYS A 100 10.98 -1.61 2.79
N SER A 101 11.83 -0.59 2.77
CA SER A 101 12.00 0.31 1.61
C SER A 101 12.75 -0.31 0.43
N THR A 102 13.59 -1.33 0.66
CA THR A 102 14.37 -1.99 -0.39
C THR A 102 14.29 -3.50 -0.24
N LYS A 103 14.39 -4.22 -1.37
CA LYS A 103 14.45 -5.68 -1.38
C LYS A 103 15.60 -6.21 -0.52
N ARG A 104 16.80 -5.62 -0.63
CA ARG A 104 17.96 -6.00 0.17
C ARG A 104 17.68 -5.90 1.67
N MET A 105 16.96 -4.87 2.10
CA MET A 105 16.58 -4.72 3.51
C MET A 105 15.53 -5.76 3.92
N CYS A 106 14.55 -6.10 3.06
CA CYS A 106 13.64 -7.23 3.33
C CYS A 106 14.43 -8.52 3.56
N ASP A 107 15.38 -8.83 2.67
CA ASP A 107 16.17 -10.06 2.73
C ASP A 107 17.02 -10.10 4.01
N GLN A 108 17.64 -8.97 4.38
CA GLN A 108 18.39 -8.86 5.62
C GLN A 108 17.51 -9.07 6.86
N VAL A 109 16.36 -8.38 6.94
CA VAL A 109 15.44 -8.51 8.08
C VAL A 109 14.88 -9.93 8.16
N ALA A 110 14.60 -10.58 7.03
CA ALA A 110 14.13 -11.96 7.01
C ALA A 110 15.17 -12.93 7.61
N ASN A 111 16.46 -12.78 7.23
CA ASN A 111 17.55 -13.60 7.76
C ASN A 111 17.88 -13.28 9.23
N ASP A 112 17.69 -12.04 9.68
CA ASP A 112 17.90 -11.67 11.08
C ASP A 112 16.78 -12.24 11.99
N LEU A 113 15.61 -12.54 11.43
CA LEU A 113 14.43 -13.05 12.14
C LEU A 113 14.31 -14.59 12.13
N TRP A 114 14.93 -15.28 11.18
CA TRP A 114 14.80 -16.72 10.92
C TRP A 114 16.13 -17.39 10.64
#